data_AF-A0A7S0NRN1-F1
#
_entry.id   AF-A0A7S0NRN1-F1
#
_cell.length_a   1.000
_cell.length_b   1.000
_cell.length_c   1.000
_cell.angle_alpha   90.00
_cell.angle_beta   90.00
_cell.angle_gamma   90.00
#
_symmetry.space_group_name_H-M   'P 1'
#
loop_
_entity.id
_entity.type
_entity.pdbx_description
1 polymer ?
#
loop_
_entity_poly.entity_id
_entity_poly.type
_entity_poly.pdbx_seq_one_letter_code
_entity_poly.pdbx_strand_id
1 'polypeptide(L)'
;PFERKGIAHGAGFEHIQKTALMSTARFFSVICLLAIQRVAAQDSPSSPPLAPDVAQDSPSSPPLAPGGECDSTTWPDVKEECGACTVLVDDFYKYETCDGYCAYAGRACTAAFEEDDDDCVPDGAMKCNYPLDSSDALCE
;
A
#
# COMPACT_ATOMS: atom_id res chain seq x y z
N PRO A 1 6.98 -44.64 -31.23
CA PRO A 1 8.15 -43.92 -30.71
C PRO A 1 8.02 -42.42 -30.98
N PHE A 2 7.39 -41.69 -30.05
CA PHE A 2 7.31 -40.23 -30.10
C PHE A 2 7.78 -39.73 -28.73
N GLU A 3 9.06 -39.42 -28.63
CA GLU A 3 9.61 -38.66 -27.52
C GLU A 3 8.98 -37.27 -27.52
N ARG A 4 8.31 -36.89 -26.43
CA ARG A 4 8.01 -35.47 -26.16
C ARG A 4 8.79 -35.02 -24.95
N LYS A 5 9.83 -34.27 -25.29
CA LYS A 5 10.62 -33.35 -24.50
C LYS A 5 9.76 -32.63 -23.46
N GLY A 6 10.19 -32.69 -22.20
CA GLY A 6 9.64 -31.89 -21.11
C GLY A 6 9.71 -30.40 -21.45
N ILE A 7 8.60 -29.71 -21.24
CA ILE A 7 8.49 -28.27 -21.34
C ILE A 7 8.63 -27.74 -19.92
N ALA A 8 9.70 -26.98 -19.69
CA ALA A 8 9.93 -26.26 -18.45
C ALA A 8 8.78 -25.28 -18.22
N HIS A 9 8.07 -25.45 -17.11
CA HIS A 9 7.18 -24.45 -16.54
C HIS A 9 8.02 -23.63 -15.56
N GLY A 10 8.15 -22.33 -15.80
CA GLY A 10 8.76 -21.42 -14.84
C GLY A 10 9.00 -20.04 -15.43
N ALA A 11 8.43 -19.02 -14.78
CA ALA A 11 8.74 -17.59 -14.94
C ALA A 11 8.25 -16.86 -16.20
N GLY A 12 7.00 -17.09 -16.65
CA GLY A 12 6.46 -16.30 -17.77
C GLY A 12 4.94 -16.07 -17.78
N PHE A 13 4.22 -16.44 -16.71
CA PHE A 13 2.76 -16.36 -16.70
C PHE A 13 2.22 -15.22 -15.81
N GLU A 14 2.97 -14.78 -14.80
CA GLU A 14 2.56 -13.67 -13.91
C GLU A 14 2.68 -12.29 -14.60
N HIS A 15 3.72 -12.08 -15.40
CA HIS A 15 3.93 -10.84 -16.16
C HIS A 15 2.81 -10.55 -17.19
N ILE A 16 2.11 -11.58 -17.68
CA ILE A 16 1.00 -11.43 -18.65
C ILE A 16 -0.30 -10.99 -17.94
N GLN A 17 -0.46 -11.29 -16.64
CA GLN A 17 -1.60 -10.84 -15.85
C GLN A 17 -1.46 -9.36 -15.44
N LYS A 18 -0.28 -8.95 -14.93
CA LYS A 18 0.00 -7.55 -14.53
C LYS A 18 -0.17 -6.57 -15.72
N THR A 19 0.37 -6.91 -16.90
CA THR A 19 0.23 -6.08 -18.12
C THR A 19 -1.18 -6.02 -18.72
N ALA A 20 -2.01 -7.06 -18.56
CA ALA A 20 -3.38 -7.07 -19.10
C ALA A 20 -4.35 -6.19 -18.29
N LEU A 21 -4.14 -6.02 -16.99
CA LEU A 21 -4.95 -5.15 -16.12
C LEU A 21 -4.66 -3.66 -16.35
N MET A 22 -3.39 -3.29 -16.60
CA MET A 22 -3.03 -1.90 -16.93
C MET A 22 -3.59 -1.40 -18.27
N SER A 23 -3.91 -2.30 -19.22
CA SER A 23 -4.48 -1.91 -20.52
C SER A 23 -5.96 -1.52 -20.46
N THR A 24 -6.67 -1.79 -19.36
CA THR A 24 -8.06 -1.32 -19.14
C THR A 24 -8.13 -0.11 -18.19
N ALA A 25 -7.14 0.07 -17.31
CA ALA A 25 -7.04 1.25 -16.44
C ALA A 25 -6.82 2.56 -17.22
N ARG A 26 -6.21 2.52 -18.42
CA ARG A 26 -6.11 3.70 -19.29
C ARG A 26 -7.42 4.07 -20.00
N PHE A 27 -8.43 3.19 -20.04
CA PHE A 27 -9.74 3.50 -20.63
C PHE A 27 -10.78 4.01 -19.61
N PHE A 28 -10.66 3.67 -18.32
CA PHE A 28 -11.54 4.23 -17.28
C PHE A 28 -11.10 5.61 -16.77
N SER A 29 -9.83 5.98 -16.95
CA SER A 29 -9.30 7.30 -16.56
C SER A 29 -9.90 8.47 -17.35
N VAL A 30 -10.35 8.26 -18.60
CA VAL A 30 -10.89 9.34 -19.44
C VAL A 30 -12.36 9.67 -19.11
N ILE A 31 -13.10 8.76 -18.47
CA ILE A 31 -14.53 8.98 -18.18
C ILE A 31 -14.73 9.73 -16.85
N CYS A 32 -13.80 9.64 -15.90
CA CYS A 32 -13.89 10.36 -14.62
C CYS A 32 -13.48 11.86 -14.72
N LEU A 33 -12.79 12.26 -15.80
CA LEU A 33 -12.34 13.65 -16.00
C LEU A 33 -13.40 14.59 -16.61
N LEU A 34 -14.61 14.11 -16.94
CA LEU A 34 -15.64 14.92 -17.62
C LEU A 34 -16.86 15.28 -16.76
N ALA A 35 -16.87 15.02 -15.44
CA ALA A 35 -18.12 15.09 -14.66
C ALA A 35 -18.15 15.98 -13.40
N ILE A 36 -17.16 16.85 -13.11
CA ILE A 36 -17.32 17.79 -11.97
C ILE A 36 -16.91 19.21 -12.35
N GLN A 37 -17.84 19.89 -13.00
CA GLN A 37 -17.81 21.31 -13.25
C GLN A 37 -18.44 22.04 -12.05
N ARG A 38 -17.63 22.86 -11.36
CA ARG A 38 -17.98 24.13 -10.69
C ARG A 38 -19.00 24.07 -9.53
N VAL A 39 -18.51 24.19 -8.29
CA VAL A 39 -19.21 24.97 -7.27
C VAL A 39 -18.32 26.12 -6.80
N ALA A 40 -18.79 27.34 -7.04
CA ALA A 40 -18.24 28.57 -6.50
C ALA A 40 -18.88 28.83 -5.13
N ALA A 41 -18.09 29.29 -4.16
CA ALA A 41 -18.41 30.45 -3.32
C ALA A 41 -17.34 30.62 -2.25
N GLN A 42 -16.63 31.74 -2.35
CA GLN A 42 -15.99 32.41 -1.23
C GLN A 42 -17.08 33.02 -0.35
N ASP A 43 -16.98 32.86 0.97
CA ASP A 43 -17.28 33.94 1.92
C ASP A 43 -16.64 33.62 3.28
N SER A 44 -15.87 34.58 3.78
CA SER A 44 -15.27 34.60 5.11
C SER A 44 -16.22 35.33 6.06
N PRO A 45 -16.17 35.08 7.39
CA PRO A 45 -15.73 36.21 8.20
C PRO A 45 -14.89 35.85 9.44
N SER A 46 -14.12 36.87 9.83
CA SER A 46 -13.19 36.99 10.95
C SER A 46 -13.78 36.77 12.36
N SER A 47 -12.86 36.44 13.28
CA SER A 47 -12.93 36.06 14.72
C SER A 47 -13.62 37.02 15.72
N PRO A 48 -13.73 36.63 17.02
CA PRO A 48 -12.76 37.12 18.04
C PRO A 48 -12.36 36.06 19.14
N PRO A 49 -11.49 36.39 20.13
CA PRO A 49 -10.67 35.42 20.87
C PRO A 49 -10.99 35.21 22.38
N LEU A 50 -10.37 34.17 22.99
CA LEU A 50 -10.10 33.88 24.44
C LEU A 50 -11.33 33.61 25.34
N ALA A 51 -11.39 32.69 26.32
CA ALA A 51 -10.48 31.86 27.14
C ALA A 51 -11.35 30.78 27.88
N PRO A 52 -11.00 30.23 29.07
CA PRO A 52 -9.88 29.38 29.49
C PRO A 52 -10.33 27.96 29.96
N ASP A 53 -9.34 27.06 30.03
CA ASP A 53 -9.18 25.89 30.90
C ASP A 53 -10.45 25.19 31.48
N VAL A 54 -10.76 24.01 30.93
CA VAL A 54 -11.40 22.93 31.69
C VAL A 54 -10.49 21.71 31.58
N ALA A 55 -9.86 21.40 32.71
CA ALA A 55 -9.12 20.19 32.98
C ALA A 55 -9.84 18.94 32.45
N GLN A 56 -9.18 18.21 31.55
CA GLN A 56 -9.45 16.80 31.32
C GLN A 56 -8.22 16.00 31.72
N ASP A 57 -8.19 15.66 33.01
CA ASP A 57 -7.57 14.43 33.50
C ASP A 57 -8.15 13.27 32.68
N SER A 58 -7.32 12.73 31.79
CA SER A 58 -7.65 11.59 30.93
C SER A 58 -6.45 10.66 30.99
N PRO A 59 -6.64 9.36 31.29
CA PRO A 59 -5.58 8.49 31.75
C PRO A 59 -4.47 8.37 30.70
N SER A 60 -3.24 8.57 31.15
CA SER A 60 -2.03 8.45 30.35
C SER A 60 -2.01 7.11 29.62
N SER A 61 -2.27 7.14 28.31
CA SER A 61 -1.75 6.12 27.41
C SER A 61 -0.23 6.02 27.66
N PRO A 62 0.34 4.81 27.75
CA PRO A 62 1.78 4.67 27.84
C PRO A 62 2.43 5.39 26.65
N PRO A 63 3.59 6.04 26.84
CA PRO A 63 4.30 6.65 25.73
C PRO A 63 4.56 5.56 24.69
N LEU A 64 3.98 5.72 23.50
CA LEU A 64 4.33 4.92 22.34
C LEU A 64 5.85 5.08 22.18
N ALA A 65 6.59 4.01 22.47
CA ALA A 65 8.05 4.03 22.49
C ALA A 65 8.57 4.63 21.18
N PRO A 66 9.66 5.43 21.22
CA PRO A 66 10.26 5.96 20.01
C PRO A 66 10.60 4.79 19.07
N GLY A 67 10.12 4.89 17.82
CA GLY A 67 10.24 3.94 16.72
C GLY A 67 11.16 2.75 17.01
N GLY A 68 10.56 1.64 17.45
CA GLY A 68 11.27 0.39 17.57
C GLY A 68 11.85 0.01 16.23
N GLU A 69 13.09 -0.49 16.25
CA GLU A 69 13.75 -1.07 15.09
C GLU A 69 12.74 -1.96 14.33
N CYS A 70 12.63 -1.73 13.03
CA CYS A 70 11.79 -2.55 12.18
C CYS A 70 12.47 -3.92 12.05
N ASP A 71 12.09 -4.83 12.93
CA ASP A 71 12.45 -6.23 12.79
C ASP A 71 11.44 -6.88 11.85
N SER A 72 11.78 -6.92 10.55
CA SER A 72 10.99 -7.57 9.49
C SER A 72 10.98 -9.09 9.60
N THR A 73 11.90 -9.69 10.37
CA THR A 73 12.00 -11.15 10.51
C THR A 73 10.79 -11.76 11.23
N THR A 74 10.06 -10.94 12.00
CA THR A 74 8.82 -11.37 12.65
C THR A 74 7.57 -11.13 11.80
N TRP A 75 7.71 -10.54 10.60
CA TRP A 75 6.56 -10.17 9.79
C TRP A 75 6.10 -11.41 9.02
N PRO A 76 4.77 -11.62 8.91
CA PRO A 76 4.23 -12.77 8.20
C PRO A 76 4.35 -12.59 6.69
N ASP A 77 4.36 -13.70 5.95
CA ASP A 77 4.26 -13.72 4.50
C ASP A 77 5.24 -12.74 3.82
N VAL A 78 6.50 -12.72 4.28
CA VAL A 78 7.58 -11.93 3.67
C VAL A 78 8.28 -12.76 2.60
N LYS A 79 8.28 -12.26 1.36
CA LYS A 79 9.03 -12.82 0.24
C LYS A 79 10.50 -12.42 0.32
N GLU A 80 10.75 -11.12 0.51
CA GLU A 80 12.09 -10.54 0.59
C GLU A 80 12.14 -9.32 1.53
N GLU A 81 13.26 -9.15 2.22
CA GLU A 81 13.55 -7.98 3.05
C GLU A 81 14.25 -6.91 2.19
N CYS A 82 13.49 -5.88 1.80
CA CYS A 82 13.92 -4.87 0.84
C CYS A 82 14.51 -3.60 1.47
N GLY A 83 14.54 -3.53 2.80
CA GLY A 83 15.06 -2.40 3.55
C GLY A 83 14.95 -2.63 5.05
N ALA A 84 15.25 -1.59 5.83
CA ALA A 84 15.13 -1.68 7.28
C ALA A 84 13.66 -1.90 7.72
N CYS A 85 12.72 -1.24 7.04
CA CYS A 85 11.28 -1.36 7.33
C CYS A 85 10.47 -1.78 6.10
N THR A 86 11.12 -2.02 4.97
CA THR A 86 10.44 -2.29 3.70
C THR A 86 10.54 -3.77 3.40
N VAL A 87 9.41 -4.44 3.18
CA VAL A 87 9.37 -5.84 2.77
C VAL A 87 8.60 -5.98 1.48
N LEU A 88 9.02 -6.95 0.66
CA LEU A 88 8.19 -7.50 -0.39
C LEU A 88 7.28 -8.55 0.23
N VAL A 89 5.98 -8.26 0.28
CA VAL A 89 4.96 -9.15 0.84
C VAL A 89 4.60 -10.24 -0.17
N ASP A 90 4.52 -11.49 0.27
CA ASP A 90 3.96 -12.62 -0.47
C ASP A 90 2.46 -12.81 -0.09
N ASP A 91 1.69 -13.50 -0.94
CA ASP A 91 0.27 -13.76 -0.71
C ASP A 91 -0.55 -12.48 -0.39
N PHE A 92 -0.19 -11.34 -1.02
CA PHE A 92 -0.72 -10.02 -0.69
C PHE A 92 -2.25 -9.90 -0.81
N TYR A 93 -2.87 -10.71 -1.67
CA TYR A 93 -4.33 -10.84 -1.79
C TYR A 93 -5.05 -11.05 -0.46
N LYS A 94 -4.40 -11.67 0.54
CA LYS A 94 -4.93 -11.87 1.90
C LYS A 94 -5.16 -10.56 2.65
N TYR A 95 -4.37 -9.55 2.35
CA TYR A 95 -4.30 -8.28 3.05
C TYR A 95 -4.97 -7.14 2.29
N GLU A 96 -5.07 -7.28 0.96
CA GLU A 96 -5.67 -6.35 -0.01
C GLU A 96 -4.96 -4.97 -0.11
N THR A 97 -4.34 -4.50 0.97
CA THR A 97 -3.72 -3.18 1.15
C THR A 97 -2.51 -3.29 2.08
N CYS A 98 -1.52 -2.40 1.92
CA CYS A 98 -0.40 -2.32 2.87
C CYS A 98 -0.87 -1.91 4.27
N ASP A 99 -1.93 -1.11 4.39
CA ASP A 99 -2.57 -0.86 5.69
C ASP A 99 -3.06 -2.16 6.34
N GLY A 100 -3.72 -3.04 5.57
CA GLY A 100 -4.17 -4.34 6.05
C GLY A 100 -3.02 -5.25 6.48
N TYR A 101 -1.95 -5.28 5.69
CA TYR A 101 -0.75 -6.07 5.99
C TYR A 101 -0.04 -5.57 7.26
N CYS A 102 0.28 -4.27 7.30
CA CYS A 102 0.96 -3.67 8.45
C CYS A 102 0.11 -3.80 9.72
N ALA A 103 -1.22 -3.60 9.63
CA ALA A 103 -2.11 -3.79 10.78
C ALA A 103 -2.12 -5.24 11.28
N TYR A 104 -2.06 -6.23 10.38
CA TYR A 104 -1.95 -7.63 10.76
C TYR A 104 -0.63 -7.93 11.48
N ALA A 105 0.47 -7.30 11.06
CA ALA A 105 1.76 -7.33 11.76
C ALA A 105 1.80 -6.49 13.06
N GLY A 106 0.71 -5.82 13.43
CA GLY A 106 0.64 -4.94 14.61
C GLY A 106 1.39 -3.61 14.44
N ARG A 107 1.50 -3.13 13.19
CA ARG A 107 2.24 -1.94 12.77
C ARG A 107 1.34 -0.97 12.01
N ALA A 108 1.87 0.20 11.67
CA ALA A 108 1.22 1.19 10.82
C ALA A 108 2.02 1.34 9.54
N CYS A 109 1.33 1.38 8.39
CA CYS A 109 1.96 1.64 7.12
C CYS A 109 2.39 3.11 7.01
N THR A 110 3.61 3.32 6.58
CA THR A 110 4.29 4.60 6.38
C THR A 110 4.52 4.88 4.89
N ALA A 111 4.76 3.83 4.11
CA ALA A 111 4.84 3.91 2.66
C ALA A 111 4.40 2.60 2.01
N ALA A 112 3.94 2.70 0.76
CA ALA A 112 3.54 1.56 -0.03
C ALA A 112 3.99 1.79 -1.48
N PHE A 113 4.54 0.75 -2.09
CA PHE A 113 5.01 0.80 -3.46
C PHE A 113 4.53 -0.44 -4.20
N GLU A 114 4.21 -0.24 -5.47
CA GLU A 114 3.97 -1.32 -6.40
C GLU A 114 5.30 -1.70 -7.07
N GLU A 115 5.45 -2.98 -7.35
CA GLU A 115 6.60 -3.58 -8.03
C GLU A 115 6.13 -4.54 -9.13
N ASP A 116 6.87 -4.59 -10.23
CA ASP A 116 6.50 -5.32 -11.45
C ASP A 116 7.36 -6.57 -11.72
N ASP A 117 8.49 -6.73 -11.05
CA ASP A 117 9.56 -7.68 -11.39
C ASP A 117 9.92 -8.68 -10.27
N ASP A 118 9.05 -8.81 -9.26
CA ASP A 118 9.25 -9.64 -8.06
C ASP A 118 10.53 -9.26 -7.30
N ASP A 119 10.86 -7.97 -7.28
CA ASP A 119 12.10 -7.46 -6.70
C ASP A 119 11.87 -6.28 -5.73
N CYS A 120 12.95 -5.82 -5.12
CA CYS A 120 12.95 -4.71 -4.19
C CYS A 120 13.01 -3.33 -4.86
N VAL A 121 12.68 -3.23 -6.15
CA VAL A 121 12.71 -1.99 -6.92
C VAL A 121 11.28 -1.49 -7.11
N PRO A 122 10.89 -0.38 -6.46
CA PRO A 122 9.55 0.17 -6.63
C PRO A 122 9.36 0.72 -8.04
N ASP A 123 8.30 0.31 -8.74
CA ASP A 123 7.87 0.90 -10.02
C ASP A 123 7.06 2.20 -9.77
N GLY A 124 6.25 2.21 -8.70
CA GLY A 124 5.43 3.37 -8.36
C GLY A 124 5.04 3.47 -6.89
N ALA A 125 5.13 4.68 -6.32
CA ALA A 125 4.60 4.96 -5.00
C ALA A 125 3.07 5.01 -5.02
N MET A 126 2.46 4.36 -4.03
CA MET A 126 1.01 4.33 -3.84
C MET A 126 0.63 4.69 -2.39
N LYS A 127 -0.67 4.82 -2.13
CA LYS A 127 -1.17 5.03 -0.76
C LYS A 127 -1.27 3.68 -0.05
N CYS A 128 -1.00 3.66 1.25
CA CYS A 128 -1.14 2.46 2.07
C CYS A 128 -2.52 1.78 2.00
N ASN A 129 -3.58 2.58 1.83
CA ASN A 129 -4.96 2.10 1.70
C ASN A 129 -5.37 1.78 0.26
N TYR A 130 -4.45 1.86 -0.70
CA TYR A 130 -4.75 1.57 -2.09
C TYR A 130 -4.91 0.05 -2.25
N PRO A 131 -6.09 -0.43 -2.67
CA PRO A 131 -6.30 -1.85 -2.88
C PRO A 131 -5.56 -2.32 -4.12
N LEU A 132 -4.80 -3.41 -4.00
CA LEU A 132 -4.19 -4.09 -5.14
C LEU A 132 -4.76 -5.50 -5.28
N ASP A 133 -5.04 -5.86 -6.51
CA ASP A 133 -5.27 -7.25 -6.92
C ASP A 133 -3.94 -7.82 -7.43
N SER A 134 -2.94 -7.85 -6.55
CA SER A 134 -1.59 -8.37 -6.82
C SER A 134 -1.18 -9.43 -5.81
N SER A 135 -0.30 -10.33 -6.23
CA SER A 135 0.33 -11.37 -5.39
C SER A 135 1.26 -10.79 -4.37
N ASP A 136 1.78 -9.61 -4.66
CA ASP A 136 2.85 -8.94 -3.95
C ASP A 136 2.66 -7.43 -3.93
N ALA A 137 3.29 -6.82 -2.95
CA ALA A 137 3.48 -5.38 -2.84
C ALA A 137 4.64 -5.07 -1.90
N LEU A 138 5.30 -3.93 -2.12
CA LEU A 138 6.29 -3.40 -1.18
C LEU A 138 5.57 -2.57 -0.12
N CYS A 139 5.64 -3.01 1.14
CA CYS A 139 5.04 -2.31 2.27
C CYS A 139 6.10 -1.90 3.29
N GLU A 140 5.95 -0.67 3.80
CA GLU A 140 6.81 -0.08 4.84
C GLU A 140 6.01 0.38 6.06
#